data_AF-A0A1Y0MYD5-F1
#
_entry.id   AF-A0A1Y0MYD5-F1
#
_cell.length_a   1.000
_cell.length_b   1.000
_cell.length_c   1.000
_cell.angle_alpha   90.00
_cell.angle_beta   90.00
_cell.angle_gamma   90.00
#
_symmetry.space_group_name_H-M   'P 1'
#
loop_
_entity.id
_entity.type
_entity.pdbx_description
1 polymer ?
#
loop_
_entity_poly.entity_id
_entity_poly.type
_entity_poly.pdbx_seq_one_letter_code
_entity_poly.pdbx_strand_id
1 'polypeptide(L)'
;MNKILLFTFFLIFQITSSQELNINKNWVMNSAVDCSGKKLKRSQENHWNVTFKANGFATFIINKDLKKETPFKINGDNINLANVNYKISKITKDSLILLENSKRCVKYLFLTKSATQQVKAEIIKKQAYKHFMHNGDTVYFTTEYNAPKLKNYESYHSYFYKKLPYFNKPDCVAQFQFIVSKNGEILNPKGSISCLKNDQKKVTKIIEKMKGNWTPMLIDSKPVNSLIREKITYGKTMKLSTH
;
A
#
# COMPACT_ATOMS: atom_id res chain seq x y z
N MET A 1 13.64 53.56 -29.73
CA MET A 1 12.69 52.61 -29.10
C MET A 1 13.09 51.13 -29.15
N ASN A 2 14.24 50.73 -29.72
CA ASN A 2 14.62 49.31 -29.86
C ASN A 2 15.41 48.68 -28.69
N LYS A 3 15.75 49.43 -27.63
CA LYS A 3 16.55 48.89 -26.50
C LYS A 3 15.70 48.34 -25.33
N ILE A 4 14.43 48.75 -25.24
CA ILE A 4 13.54 48.33 -24.13
C ILE A 4 12.98 46.92 -24.38
N LEU A 5 12.78 46.53 -25.64
CA LEU A 5 12.28 45.19 -26.02
C LEU A 5 13.26 44.05 -25.76
N LEU A 6 14.57 44.30 -25.83
CA LEU A 6 15.59 43.28 -25.56
C LEU A 6 15.70 42.95 -24.06
N PHE A 7 15.42 43.91 -23.18
CA PHE A 7 15.50 43.71 -21.74
C PHE A 7 14.35 42.87 -21.19
N THR A 8 13.13 43.06 -21.71
CA THR A 8 11.97 42.23 -21.35
C THR A 8 12.10 40.80 -21.88
N PHE A 9 12.70 40.59 -23.05
CA PHE A 9 12.94 39.24 -23.56
C PHE A 9 13.97 38.46 -22.72
N PHE A 10 15.02 39.13 -22.21
CA PHE A 10 16.01 38.52 -21.33
C PHE A 10 15.45 38.18 -19.94
N LEU A 11 14.55 39.02 -19.41
CA LEU A 11 13.88 38.76 -18.12
C LEU A 11 12.89 37.59 -18.21
N ILE A 12 12.18 37.40 -19.33
CA ILE A 12 11.28 36.26 -19.52
C ILE A 12 12.06 34.95 -19.72
N PHE A 13 13.23 35.00 -20.39
CA PHE A 13 14.08 33.82 -20.59
C PHE A 13 14.74 33.31 -19.30
N GLN A 14 15.03 34.20 -18.34
CA GLN A 14 15.57 33.83 -17.03
C GLN A 14 14.51 33.18 -16.12
N ILE A 15 13.21 33.45 -16.31
CA ILE A 15 12.14 32.81 -15.53
C ILE A 15 11.88 31.37 -16.01
N THR A 16 12.18 31.05 -17.27
CA THR A 16 12.12 29.66 -17.79
C THR A 16 13.33 28.81 -17.39
N SER A 17 14.33 29.39 -16.75
CA SER A 17 15.57 28.71 -16.39
C SER A 17 15.44 28.08 -15.00
N SER A 18 15.11 26.79 -15.00
CA SER A 18 15.34 25.87 -13.88
C SER A 18 14.55 26.20 -12.61
N GLN A 19 13.44 25.48 -12.41
CA GLN A 19 13.17 25.00 -11.06
C GLN A 19 14.39 24.14 -10.69
N GLU A 20 15.44 24.75 -10.13
CA GLU A 20 16.43 24.01 -9.37
C GLU A 20 15.63 23.39 -8.23
N LEU A 21 15.21 22.15 -8.46
CA LEU A 21 14.52 21.32 -7.52
C LEU A 21 15.51 21.04 -6.39
N ASN A 22 15.65 22.01 -5.49
CA ASN A 22 16.42 21.91 -4.26
C ASN A 22 15.61 21.08 -3.24
N ILE A 23 15.15 19.91 -3.69
CA ILE A 23 14.26 19.04 -2.95
C ILE A 23 15.11 17.92 -2.38
N ASN A 24 15.79 18.18 -1.27
CA ASN A 24 16.44 17.13 -0.49
C ASN A 24 15.37 16.37 0.32
N LYS A 25 14.69 15.41 -0.32
CA LYS A 25 13.61 14.63 0.28
C LYS A 25 13.66 13.17 -0.15
N ASN A 26 13.09 12.33 0.72
CA ASN A 26 12.84 10.93 0.48
C ASN A 26 11.32 10.70 0.46
N TRP A 27 10.81 10.19 -0.65
CA TRP A 27 9.43 9.74 -0.76
C TRP A 27 9.39 8.23 -0.92
N VAL A 28 8.41 7.62 -0.22
CA VAL A 28 8.14 6.19 -0.26
C VAL A 28 6.89 5.98 -1.10
N MET A 29 6.89 4.95 -1.95
CA MET A 29 5.72 4.66 -2.77
C MET A 29 4.52 4.33 -1.86
N ASN A 30 3.44 5.09 -2.04
CA ASN A 30 2.20 4.95 -1.29
C ASN A 30 1.15 4.15 -2.09
N SER A 31 1.10 4.32 -3.41
CA SER A 31 0.17 3.58 -4.26
C SER A 31 0.57 3.58 -5.72
N ALA A 32 0.19 2.53 -6.44
CA ALA A 32 0.22 2.46 -7.90
C ALA A 32 -1.18 2.18 -8.44
N VAL A 33 -1.61 2.94 -9.45
CA VAL A 33 -2.88 2.74 -10.15
C VAL A 33 -2.63 2.72 -11.64
N ASP A 34 -3.40 1.92 -12.38
CA ASP A 34 -3.43 2.13 -13.83
C ASP A 34 -4.13 3.46 -14.16
N CYS A 35 -4.01 3.92 -15.40
CA CYS A 35 -4.65 5.16 -15.84
C CYS A 35 -6.18 5.10 -15.90
N SER A 36 -6.79 3.91 -15.71
CA SER A 36 -8.23 3.77 -15.48
C SER A 36 -8.62 3.94 -14.01
N GLY A 37 -7.63 4.14 -13.12
CA GLY A 37 -7.82 4.32 -11.67
C GLY A 37 -7.88 3.02 -10.87
N LYS A 38 -7.65 1.86 -11.49
CA LYS A 38 -7.63 0.58 -10.78
C LYS A 38 -6.30 0.41 -10.06
N LYS A 39 -6.37 0.12 -8.75
CA LYS A 39 -5.18 -0.20 -7.95
C LYS A 39 -4.51 -1.47 -8.48
N LEU A 40 -3.19 -1.42 -8.62
CA LEU A 40 -2.39 -2.61 -8.91
C LEU A 40 -2.31 -3.51 -7.66
N LYS A 41 -1.94 -4.79 -7.83
CA LYS A 41 -1.84 -5.76 -6.72
C LYS A 41 -0.54 -5.52 -5.96
N ARG A 42 -0.66 -5.35 -4.63
CA ARG A 42 0.39 -5.01 -3.65
C ARG A 42 1.69 -5.81 -3.62
N SER A 43 1.78 -6.98 -4.25
CA SER A 43 2.95 -7.86 -4.10
C SER A 43 4.25 -7.29 -4.71
N GLN A 44 4.21 -6.10 -5.31
CA GLN A 44 5.38 -5.38 -5.83
C GLN A 44 5.53 -3.95 -5.27
N GLU A 45 4.69 -3.55 -4.29
CA GLU A 45 4.42 -2.12 -4.05
C GLU A 45 5.11 -1.48 -2.83
N ASN A 46 5.73 -2.24 -1.92
CA ASN A 46 6.23 -1.69 -0.66
C ASN A 46 7.73 -1.37 -0.62
N HIS A 47 8.42 -1.38 -1.76
CA HIS A 47 9.89 -1.37 -1.76
C HIS A 47 10.53 -0.31 -2.65
N TRP A 48 9.75 0.68 -3.12
CA TRP A 48 10.26 1.77 -3.95
C TRP A 48 10.39 3.05 -3.12
N ASN A 49 11.62 3.54 -3.03
CA ASN A 49 11.93 4.84 -2.45
C ASN A 49 12.62 5.71 -3.49
N VAL A 50 12.32 7.00 -3.46
CA VAL A 50 12.97 8.00 -4.31
C VAL A 50 13.58 9.04 -3.41
N THR A 51 14.91 9.17 -3.47
CA THR A 51 15.65 10.18 -2.71
C THR A 51 16.30 11.14 -3.66
N PHE A 52 16.01 12.43 -3.52
CA PHE A 52 16.64 13.48 -4.30
C PHE A 52 17.82 14.05 -3.49
N LYS A 53 18.99 14.09 -4.10
CA LYS A 53 20.22 14.66 -3.54
C LYS A 53 20.30 16.14 -3.89
N ALA A 54 20.97 16.92 -3.02
CA ALA A 54 21.09 18.37 -3.16
C ALA A 54 21.80 18.84 -4.44
N ASN A 55 22.54 17.94 -5.11
CA ASN A 55 23.26 18.23 -6.36
C ASN A 55 22.41 18.01 -7.63
N GLY A 56 21.08 17.96 -7.52
CA GLY A 56 20.17 17.79 -8.65
C GLY A 56 20.07 16.36 -9.21
N PHE A 57 20.73 15.39 -8.56
CA PHE A 57 20.57 13.97 -8.88
C PHE A 57 19.50 13.35 -8.00
N ALA A 58 18.71 12.43 -8.57
CA ALA A 58 17.84 11.58 -7.78
C ALA A 58 18.36 10.14 -7.78
N THR A 59 18.09 9.43 -6.70
CA THR A 59 18.46 8.03 -6.47
C THR A 59 17.18 7.26 -6.26
N PHE A 60 16.90 6.31 -7.18
CA PHE A 60 15.82 5.36 -7.01
C PHE A 60 16.41 4.17 -6.28
N ILE A 61 15.78 3.85 -5.16
CA ILE A 61 16.09 2.62 -4.43
C ILE A 61 14.90 1.71 -4.68
N ILE A 62 15.14 0.70 -5.52
CA ILE A 62 14.15 -0.34 -5.83
C ILE A 62 14.60 -1.59 -5.08
N ASN A 63 13.73 -2.05 -4.18
CA ASN A 63 13.82 -3.31 -3.46
C ASN A 63 14.69 -3.31 -2.18
N LYS A 64 14.09 -3.77 -1.08
CA LYS A 64 14.75 -3.92 0.24
C LYS A 64 15.73 -5.10 0.25
N ASP A 65 15.50 -6.08 -0.61
CA ASP A 65 16.29 -7.32 -0.68
C ASP A 65 17.48 -7.21 -1.64
N LEU A 66 17.49 -6.23 -2.54
CA LEU A 66 18.56 -6.07 -3.54
C LEU A 66 19.51 -4.90 -3.27
N LYS A 67 19.18 -3.95 -2.37
CA LYS A 67 20.02 -2.76 -2.06
C LYS A 67 20.66 -2.09 -3.30
N LYS A 68 20.06 -2.21 -4.49
CA LYS A 68 20.61 -1.61 -5.71
C LYS A 68 20.10 -0.19 -5.80
N GLU A 69 20.92 0.74 -5.33
CA GLU A 69 20.75 2.16 -5.62
C GLU A 69 21.04 2.38 -7.11
N THR A 70 20.06 2.83 -7.86
CA THR A 70 20.27 3.25 -9.25
C THR A 70 20.26 4.77 -9.28
N PRO A 71 21.43 5.44 -9.36
CA PRO A 71 21.47 6.87 -9.56
C PRO A 71 21.00 7.19 -10.98
N PHE A 72 20.24 8.28 -11.14
CA PHE A 72 19.79 8.73 -12.45
C PHE A 72 19.73 10.26 -12.47
N LYS A 73 19.97 10.83 -13.64
CA LYS A 73 19.85 12.25 -13.87
C LYS A 73 18.42 12.56 -14.30
N ILE A 74 17.82 13.57 -13.68
CA ILE A 74 16.52 14.09 -14.09
C ILE A 74 16.76 14.98 -15.32
N ASN A 75 16.02 14.72 -16.40
CA ASN A 75 16.07 15.55 -17.60
C ASN A 75 14.71 16.22 -17.82
N GLY A 76 14.57 17.45 -17.32
CA GLY A 76 13.27 18.13 -17.23
C GLY A 76 12.31 17.31 -16.37
N ASP A 77 11.14 16.98 -16.92
CA ASP A 77 10.15 16.14 -16.24
C ASP A 77 10.34 14.63 -16.48
N ASN A 78 11.41 14.21 -17.16
CA ASN A 78 11.61 12.81 -17.52
C ASN A 78 12.68 12.13 -16.68
N ILE A 79 12.39 10.88 -16.36
CA ILE A 79 13.22 9.96 -15.58
C ILE A 79 13.36 8.69 -16.41
N ASN A 80 14.58 8.36 -16.80
CA ASN A 80 14.88 7.11 -17.47
C ASN A 80 15.55 6.17 -16.46
N LEU A 81 14.87 5.07 -16.12
CA LEU A 81 15.38 4.06 -15.20
C LEU A 81 15.39 2.70 -15.89
N ALA A 82 16.59 2.16 -16.11
CA ALA A 82 16.80 0.99 -16.95
C ALA A 82 16.13 1.17 -18.33
N ASN A 83 15.15 0.32 -18.65
CA ASN A 83 14.40 0.35 -19.92
C ASN A 83 12.99 0.96 -19.79
N VAL A 84 12.74 1.71 -18.71
CA VAL A 84 11.43 2.31 -18.43
C VAL A 84 11.57 3.82 -18.30
N ASN A 85 10.74 4.53 -19.05
CA ASN A 85 10.66 6.00 -19.01
C ASN A 85 9.47 6.42 -18.14
N TYR A 86 9.75 7.22 -17.13
CA TYR A 86 8.77 7.83 -16.25
C TYR A 86 8.72 9.33 -16.49
N LYS A 87 7.52 9.90 -16.47
CA LYS A 87 7.30 11.35 -16.46
C LYS A 87 6.87 11.79 -15.06
N ILE A 88 7.53 12.80 -14.51
CA ILE A 88 7.12 13.53 -13.32
C ILE A 88 5.86 14.31 -13.68
N SER A 89 4.70 13.82 -13.25
CA SER A 89 3.42 14.52 -13.45
C SER A 89 3.21 15.61 -12.41
N LYS A 90 3.74 15.43 -11.21
CA LYS A 90 3.64 16.39 -10.11
C LYS A 90 4.75 16.13 -9.10
N ILE A 91 5.36 17.19 -8.61
CA ILE A 91 6.30 17.14 -7.49
C ILE A 91 5.98 18.29 -6.52
N THR A 92 5.95 17.96 -5.24
CA THR A 92 5.65 18.86 -4.12
C THR A 92 6.51 18.49 -2.93
N LYS A 93 6.53 19.31 -1.88
CA LYS A 93 7.23 19.00 -0.62
C LYS A 93 6.86 17.63 -0.05
N ASP A 94 5.62 17.19 -0.23
CA ASP A 94 5.06 16.01 0.43
C ASP A 94 4.75 14.84 -0.50
N SER A 95 4.67 15.09 -1.82
CA SER A 95 4.28 14.08 -2.80
C SER A 95 5.07 14.18 -4.10
N LEU A 96 5.31 13.02 -4.70
CA LEU A 96 5.85 12.84 -6.04
C LEU A 96 4.91 11.91 -6.81
N ILE A 97 4.53 12.29 -8.02
CA ILE A 97 3.69 11.50 -8.92
C ILE A 97 4.48 11.21 -10.18
N LEU A 98 4.67 9.91 -10.47
CA LEU A 98 5.31 9.43 -11.68
C LEU A 98 4.29 8.74 -12.57
N LEU A 99 4.35 9.01 -13.87
CA LEU A 99 3.61 8.32 -14.90
C LEU A 99 4.58 7.47 -15.72
N GLU A 100 4.36 6.17 -15.78
CA GLU A 100 5.09 5.30 -16.68
C GLU A 100 4.54 5.45 -18.11
N ASN A 101 5.40 5.92 -19.02
CA ASN A 101 5.05 6.22 -20.42
C ASN A 101 5.60 5.17 -21.40
N SER A 102 5.79 3.93 -20.93
CA SER A 102 6.35 2.84 -21.75
C SER A 102 5.24 1.97 -22.35
N LYS A 103 5.09 0.72 -21.88
CA LYS A 103 4.14 -0.30 -22.37
C LYS A 103 2.85 -0.37 -21.56
N ARG A 104 2.82 0.24 -20.37
CA ARG A 104 1.67 0.25 -19.46
C ARG A 104 1.48 1.66 -18.93
N CYS A 105 0.23 2.12 -18.91
CA CYS A 105 -0.11 3.40 -18.33
C CYS A 105 -0.34 3.20 -16.82
N VAL A 106 0.67 3.51 -16.02
CA VAL A 106 0.66 3.38 -14.56
C VAL A 106 1.06 4.70 -13.91
N LYS A 107 0.27 5.12 -12.92
CA LYS A 107 0.51 6.28 -12.07
C LYS A 107 0.96 5.82 -10.69
N TYR A 108 2.18 6.19 -10.34
CA TYR A 108 2.79 5.93 -9.03
C TYR A 108 2.72 7.20 -8.19
N LEU A 109 2.20 7.08 -6.97
CA LEU A 109 2.18 8.13 -5.97
C LEU A 109 3.17 7.77 -4.87
N PHE A 110 4.12 8.66 -4.63
CA PHE A 110 5.07 8.60 -3.54
C PHE A 110 4.78 9.71 -2.55
N LEU A 111 4.88 9.42 -1.27
CA LEU A 111 4.64 10.36 -0.18
C LEU A 111 5.85 10.42 0.76
N THR A 112 6.09 11.59 1.35
CA THR A 112 7.04 11.73 2.46
C THR A 112 6.52 10.97 3.68
N LYS A 113 7.42 10.63 4.61
CA LYS A 113 7.04 9.98 5.87
C LYS A 113 5.97 10.79 6.63
N SER A 114 6.07 12.12 6.66
CA SER A 114 5.08 13.00 7.29
C SER A 114 3.72 12.92 6.61
N ALA A 115 3.67 13.01 5.28
CA ALA A 115 2.43 12.91 4.52
C ALA A 115 1.77 11.53 4.67
N THR A 116 2.56 10.45 4.67
CA THR A 116 2.05 9.10 4.94
C THR A 116 1.41 8.99 6.32
N GLN A 117 1.98 9.64 7.35
CA GLN A 117 1.37 9.66 8.69
C GLN A 117 0.05 10.45 8.72
N GLN A 118 -0.04 11.56 7.99
CA GLN A 118 -1.28 12.33 7.88
C GLN A 118 -2.38 11.52 7.20
N VAL A 119 -2.09 10.88 6.05
CA VAL A 119 -3.03 9.99 5.35
C VAL A 119 -3.49 8.85 6.26
N LYS A 120 -2.55 8.24 6.99
CA LYS A 120 -2.86 7.21 8.00
C LYS A 120 -3.81 7.74 9.06
N ALA A 121 -3.53 8.91 9.64
CA ALA A 121 -4.36 9.51 10.68
C ALA A 121 -5.78 9.83 10.17
N GLU A 122 -5.92 10.33 8.94
CA GLU A 122 -7.22 10.57 8.32
C GLU A 122 -8.02 9.28 8.09
N ILE A 123 -7.36 8.21 7.63
CA ILE A 123 -8.01 6.91 7.43
C ILE A 123 -8.51 6.35 8.76
N ILE A 124 -7.71 6.46 9.83
CA ILE A 124 -8.11 6.06 11.19
C ILE A 124 -9.28 6.92 11.68
N LYS A 125 -9.25 8.24 11.47
CA LYS A 125 -10.36 9.13 11.83
C LYS A 125 -11.65 8.76 11.11
N LYS A 126 -11.58 8.47 9.80
CA LYS A 126 -12.73 8.06 8.99
C LYS A 126 -13.27 6.68 9.38
N GLN A 127 -12.43 5.81 9.94
CA GLN A 127 -12.82 4.49 10.43
C GLN A 127 -13.85 4.57 11.57
N ALA A 128 -13.75 5.59 12.43
CA ALA A 128 -14.69 5.80 13.53
C ALA A 128 -16.14 5.99 13.06
N TYR A 129 -16.36 6.39 11.81
CA TYR A 129 -17.70 6.54 11.22
C TYR A 129 -18.16 5.31 10.42
N LYS A 130 -17.32 4.27 10.32
CA LYS A 130 -17.62 3.04 9.58
C LYS A 130 -17.90 1.92 10.57
N HIS A 131 -19.17 1.76 10.92
CA HIS A 131 -19.62 0.73 11.84
C HIS A 131 -21.02 0.20 11.50
N PHE A 132 -21.40 -0.88 12.16
CA PHE A 132 -22.76 -1.44 12.16
C PHE A 132 -23.10 -1.97 13.56
N MET A 133 -24.38 -2.23 13.82
CA MET A 133 -24.81 -2.82 15.10
C MET A 133 -24.89 -4.34 15.00
N HIS A 134 -24.41 -5.03 16.03
CA HIS A 134 -24.47 -6.48 16.15
C HIS A 134 -24.74 -6.87 17.60
N ASN A 135 -25.86 -7.56 17.85
CA ASN A 135 -26.29 -7.96 19.20
C ASN A 135 -26.30 -6.79 20.21
N GLY A 136 -26.71 -5.60 19.78
CA GLY A 136 -26.73 -4.40 20.63
C GLY A 136 -25.39 -3.67 20.76
N ASP A 137 -24.29 -4.25 20.29
CA ASP A 137 -22.97 -3.61 20.30
C ASP A 137 -22.60 -2.98 18.95
N THR A 138 -21.83 -1.89 18.99
CA THR A 138 -21.22 -1.28 17.79
C THR A 138 -19.99 -2.06 17.33
N VAL A 139 -19.96 -2.45 16.06
CA VAL A 139 -18.84 -3.16 15.43
C VAL A 139 -18.27 -2.31 14.30
N TYR A 140 -16.97 -2.04 14.38
CA TYR A 140 -16.25 -1.20 13.43
C TYR A 140 -15.59 -2.02 12.32
N PHE A 141 -15.50 -1.47 11.11
CA PHE A 141 -14.72 -2.09 10.03
C PHE A 141 -13.23 -1.84 10.25
N THR A 142 -12.40 -2.86 10.02
CA THR A 142 -10.95 -2.72 10.12
C THR A 142 -10.35 -1.97 8.93
N THR A 143 -9.17 -1.41 9.13
CA THR A 143 -8.33 -0.86 8.08
C THR A 143 -6.93 -1.46 8.17
N GLU A 144 -6.13 -1.29 7.13
CA GLU A 144 -4.74 -1.72 7.14
C GLU A 144 -3.87 -1.04 8.21
N TYR A 145 -4.29 0.14 8.67
CA TYR A 145 -3.54 0.93 9.65
C TYR A 145 -4.04 0.72 11.08
N ASN A 146 -5.26 0.22 11.24
CA ASN A 146 -5.89 -0.04 12.53
C ASN A 146 -6.84 -1.23 12.41
N ALA A 147 -6.36 -2.35 12.96
CA ALA A 147 -7.05 -3.63 13.06
C ALA A 147 -6.63 -4.31 14.36
N PRO A 148 -7.43 -5.26 14.87
CA PRO A 148 -7.01 -6.19 15.92
C PRO A 148 -5.70 -6.89 15.57
N LYS A 149 -4.88 -7.13 16.58
CA LYS A 149 -3.59 -7.79 16.42
C LYS A 149 -3.64 -9.19 17.00
N LEU A 150 -3.15 -10.17 16.26
CA LEU A 150 -2.96 -11.52 16.74
C LEU A 150 -1.58 -11.63 17.40
N LYS A 151 -1.52 -12.00 18.68
CA LYS A 151 -0.26 -12.16 19.44
C LYS A 151 0.67 -13.13 18.73
N ASN A 152 1.97 -12.82 18.71
CA ASN A 152 3.04 -13.64 18.12
C ASN A 152 2.98 -13.80 16.58
N TYR A 153 2.16 -13.01 15.89
CA TYR A 153 2.12 -12.97 14.43
C TYR A 153 2.28 -11.53 13.92
N GLU A 154 3.04 -11.36 12.84
CA GLU A 154 3.20 -10.05 12.16
C GLU A 154 1.86 -9.58 11.56
N SER A 155 1.09 -10.52 11.01
CA SER A 155 -0.26 -10.28 10.50
C SER A 155 -1.12 -11.54 10.66
N TYR A 156 -2.43 -11.35 10.87
CA TYR A 156 -3.38 -12.47 10.83
C TYR A 156 -3.46 -13.11 9.45
N HIS A 157 -3.15 -12.38 8.37
CA HIS A 157 -3.00 -12.94 7.02
C HIS A 157 -1.96 -14.07 7.00
N SER A 158 -0.77 -13.84 7.58
CA SER A 158 0.29 -14.85 7.66
C SER A 158 -0.12 -16.10 8.44
N TYR A 159 -0.95 -15.93 9.47
CA TYR A 159 -1.51 -17.05 10.24
C TYR A 159 -2.42 -17.91 9.36
N PHE A 160 -3.42 -17.29 8.72
CA PHE A 160 -4.38 -18.01 7.89
C PHE A 160 -3.71 -18.71 6.72
N TYR A 161 -2.76 -18.04 6.06
CA TYR A 161 -1.99 -18.62 4.97
C TYR A 161 -1.22 -19.88 5.41
N LYS A 162 -0.57 -19.86 6.58
CA LYS A 162 0.19 -21.00 7.13
C LYS A 162 -0.69 -22.13 7.64
N LYS A 163 -1.92 -21.85 8.10
CA LYS A 163 -2.81 -22.85 8.72
C LYS A 163 -3.80 -23.48 7.75
N LEU A 164 -4.02 -22.86 6.60
CA LEU A 164 -4.82 -23.48 5.57
C LEU A 164 -4.08 -24.67 4.94
N PRO A 165 -4.82 -25.71 4.51
CA PRO A 165 -4.22 -26.82 3.78
C PRO A 165 -3.61 -26.33 2.46
N TYR A 166 -2.57 -27.04 2.01
CA TYR A 166 -2.08 -26.86 0.65
C TYR A 166 -3.11 -27.41 -0.34
N PHE A 167 -3.50 -26.59 -1.32
CA PHE A 167 -4.42 -26.99 -2.37
C PHE A 167 -3.69 -27.02 -3.70
N ASN A 168 -3.61 -28.21 -4.33
CA ASN A 168 -3.13 -28.39 -5.70
C ASN A 168 -4.14 -27.90 -6.77
N LYS A 169 -5.12 -27.09 -6.38
CA LYS A 169 -6.15 -26.57 -7.28
C LYS A 169 -5.87 -25.09 -7.56
N PRO A 170 -5.66 -24.70 -8.83
CA PRO A 170 -5.62 -23.29 -9.18
C PRO A 170 -6.93 -22.61 -8.78
N ASP A 171 -6.85 -21.35 -8.39
CA ASP A 171 -8.00 -20.48 -8.12
C ASP A 171 -8.88 -20.88 -6.93
N CYS A 172 -8.37 -21.69 -6.00
CA CYS A 172 -9.06 -21.88 -4.71
C CYS A 172 -9.08 -20.55 -3.92
N VAL A 173 -10.19 -20.24 -3.26
CA VAL A 173 -10.34 -19.01 -2.48
C VAL A 173 -10.83 -19.37 -1.09
N ALA A 174 -10.02 -19.07 -0.07
CA ALA A 174 -10.41 -19.14 1.33
C ALA A 174 -10.88 -17.76 1.80
N GLN A 175 -12.02 -17.70 2.47
CA GLN A 175 -12.59 -16.50 3.07
C GLN A 175 -12.85 -16.75 4.55
N PHE A 176 -12.48 -15.79 5.38
CA PHE A 176 -12.73 -15.81 6.82
C PHE A 176 -13.42 -14.51 7.22
N GLN A 177 -14.42 -14.63 8.08
CA GLN A 177 -15.10 -13.49 8.67
C GLN A 177 -15.43 -13.78 10.13
N PHE A 178 -15.07 -12.88 11.03
CA PHE A 178 -15.40 -12.97 12.44
C PHE A 178 -15.28 -11.59 13.09
N ILE A 179 -15.84 -11.45 14.28
CA ILE A 179 -15.71 -10.24 15.08
C ILE A 179 -14.67 -10.51 16.17
N VAL A 180 -13.74 -9.58 16.36
CA VAL A 180 -12.90 -9.52 17.58
C VAL A 180 -13.55 -8.53 18.51
N SER A 181 -13.92 -8.97 19.71
CA SER A 181 -14.55 -8.12 20.72
C SER A 181 -13.54 -7.15 21.35
N LYS A 182 -14.06 -6.14 22.06
CA LYS A 182 -13.27 -5.23 22.92
C LYS A 182 -12.42 -5.96 23.97
N ASN A 183 -12.76 -7.21 24.29
CA ASN A 183 -12.01 -8.05 25.23
C ASN A 183 -11.03 -9.01 24.53
N GLY A 184 -10.93 -8.97 23.19
CA GLY A 184 -10.07 -9.89 22.43
C GLY A 184 -10.68 -11.27 22.19
N GLU A 185 -11.99 -11.44 22.40
CA GLU A 185 -12.69 -12.69 22.13
C GLU A 185 -13.15 -12.75 20.67
N ILE A 186 -13.27 -13.96 20.13
CA ILE A 186 -13.76 -14.18 18.76
C ILE A 186 -15.25 -14.50 18.80
N LEU A 187 -16.04 -13.69 18.10
CA LEU A 187 -17.48 -13.85 17.96
C LEU A 187 -17.85 -14.18 16.51
N ASN A 188 -18.85 -15.03 16.33
CA ASN A 188 -19.44 -15.40 15.04
C ASN A 188 -18.44 -15.78 13.94
N PRO A 189 -17.59 -16.80 14.18
CA PRO A 189 -16.68 -17.30 13.16
C PRO A 189 -17.46 -17.85 11.97
N LYS A 190 -17.18 -17.31 10.79
CA LYS A 190 -17.69 -17.75 9.50
C LYS A 190 -16.54 -17.87 8.51
N GLY A 191 -16.71 -18.73 7.53
CA GLY A 191 -15.81 -18.75 6.39
C GLY A 191 -16.05 -19.95 5.50
N SER A 192 -15.32 -19.95 4.39
CA SER A 192 -15.44 -20.92 3.32
C SER A 192 -14.11 -21.01 2.55
N ILE A 193 -13.97 -22.06 1.78
CA ILE A 193 -12.84 -22.45 0.96
C ILE A 193 -13.47 -23.00 -0.32
N SER A 194 -13.51 -22.19 -1.38
CA SER A 194 -14.30 -22.48 -2.60
C SER A 194 -14.05 -23.86 -3.22
N CYS A 195 -12.86 -24.42 -3.05
CA CYS A 195 -12.48 -25.72 -3.59
C CYS A 195 -12.82 -26.94 -2.70
N LEU A 196 -13.45 -26.72 -1.54
CA LEU A 196 -13.89 -27.75 -0.61
C LEU A 196 -15.40 -27.66 -0.37
N LYS A 197 -16.10 -28.79 -0.44
CA LYS A 197 -17.47 -28.90 0.07
C LYS A 197 -17.44 -29.09 1.59
N ASN A 198 -18.40 -28.51 2.33
CA ASN A 198 -18.57 -28.68 3.78
C ASN A 198 -17.33 -28.32 4.63
N ASP A 199 -16.64 -27.26 4.26
CA ASP A 199 -15.40 -26.76 4.88
C ASP A 199 -15.60 -25.93 6.16
N GLN A 200 -16.84 -25.57 6.49
CA GLN A 200 -17.14 -24.69 7.61
C GLN A 200 -16.55 -25.20 8.93
N LYS A 201 -16.60 -26.53 9.18
CA LYS A 201 -15.95 -27.14 10.35
C LYS A 201 -14.43 -26.92 10.36
N LYS A 202 -13.76 -26.98 9.20
CA LYS A 202 -12.31 -26.74 9.09
C LYS A 202 -11.98 -25.27 9.34
N VAL A 203 -12.76 -24.36 8.74
CA VAL A 203 -12.57 -22.93 8.90
C VAL A 203 -12.79 -22.51 10.35
N THR A 204 -13.88 -22.96 10.97
CA THR A 204 -14.15 -22.69 12.38
C THR A 204 -13.00 -23.20 13.25
N LYS A 205 -12.49 -24.43 13.05
CA LYS A 205 -11.32 -24.94 13.79
C LYS A 205 -10.07 -24.08 13.64
N ILE A 206 -9.81 -23.52 12.45
CA ILE A 206 -8.68 -22.60 12.25
C ILE A 206 -8.89 -21.32 13.06
N ILE A 207 -10.10 -20.76 13.04
CA ILE A 207 -10.42 -19.53 13.76
C ILE A 207 -10.36 -19.76 15.28
N GLU A 208 -10.88 -20.88 15.77
CA GLU A 208 -10.93 -21.21 17.20
C GLU A 208 -9.55 -21.34 17.84
N LYS A 209 -8.54 -21.79 17.07
CA LYS A 209 -7.14 -21.86 17.53
C LYS A 209 -6.53 -20.48 17.85
N MET A 210 -7.22 -19.39 17.51
CA MET A 210 -6.79 -18.03 17.84
C MET A 210 -7.52 -17.44 19.04
N LYS A 211 -8.46 -18.17 19.68
CA LYS A 211 -9.18 -17.69 20.87
C LYS A 211 -8.18 -17.29 21.96
N GLY A 212 -8.41 -16.13 22.60
CA GLY A 212 -7.55 -15.57 23.66
C GLY A 212 -6.25 -14.91 23.20
N ASN A 213 -5.94 -14.96 21.90
CA ASN A 213 -4.68 -14.42 21.35
C ASN A 213 -4.84 -13.06 20.67
N TRP A 214 -6.00 -12.41 20.78
CA TRP A 214 -6.24 -11.13 20.13
C TRP A 214 -6.05 -9.95 21.07
N THR A 215 -5.38 -8.93 20.57
CA THR A 215 -5.45 -7.58 21.11
C THR A 215 -6.55 -6.84 20.34
N PRO A 216 -7.53 -6.22 21.02
CA PRO A 216 -8.63 -5.53 20.37
C PRO A 216 -8.13 -4.35 19.53
N MET A 217 -8.96 -3.95 18.57
CA MET A 217 -8.77 -2.68 17.88
C MET A 217 -9.06 -1.51 18.82
N LEU A 218 -8.38 -0.39 18.64
CA LEU A 218 -8.60 0.82 19.42
C LEU A 218 -9.17 1.94 18.54
N ILE A 219 -10.15 2.68 19.07
CA ILE A 219 -10.62 3.96 18.53
C ILE A 219 -10.60 4.95 19.70
N ASP A 220 -9.94 6.10 19.52
CA ASP A 220 -9.73 7.10 20.58
C ASP A 220 -9.19 6.46 21.88
N SER A 221 -8.22 5.56 21.72
CA SER A 221 -7.59 4.79 22.80
C SER A 221 -8.51 3.85 23.57
N LYS A 222 -9.75 3.64 23.13
CA LYS A 222 -10.70 2.70 23.74
C LYS A 222 -10.80 1.41 22.93
N PRO A 223 -10.82 0.24 23.57
CA PRO A 223 -11.02 -1.02 22.87
C PRO A 223 -12.45 -1.12 22.31
N VAL A 224 -12.56 -1.56 21.06
CA VAL A 224 -13.85 -1.67 20.35
C VAL A 224 -14.01 -3.05 19.71
N ASN A 225 -15.27 -3.43 19.47
CA ASN A 225 -15.57 -4.60 18.65
C ASN A 225 -15.26 -4.28 17.18
N SER A 226 -14.68 -5.23 16.46
CA SER A 226 -14.25 -4.99 15.08
C SER A 226 -14.40 -6.21 14.19
N LEU A 227 -14.76 -5.98 12.93
CA LEU A 227 -14.99 -7.00 11.93
C LEU A 227 -13.70 -7.32 11.17
N ILE A 228 -13.25 -8.57 11.26
CA ILE A 228 -12.19 -9.11 10.40
C ILE A 228 -12.84 -9.75 9.18
N ARG A 229 -12.33 -9.40 8.00
CA ARG A 229 -12.58 -10.10 6.73
C ARG A 229 -11.25 -10.39 6.08
N GLU A 230 -10.94 -11.66 5.88
CA GLU A 230 -9.71 -12.12 5.24
C GLU A 230 -10.05 -12.95 4.01
N LYS A 231 -9.36 -12.71 2.89
CA LYS A 231 -9.54 -13.44 1.64
C LYS A 231 -8.18 -13.85 1.11
N ILE A 232 -7.96 -15.16 1.02
CA ILE A 232 -6.74 -15.76 0.49
C ILE A 232 -7.08 -16.48 -0.81
N THR A 233 -6.41 -16.12 -1.90
CA THR A 233 -6.54 -16.79 -3.19
C THR A 233 -5.30 -17.64 -3.46
N TYR A 234 -5.53 -18.90 -3.84
CA TYR A 234 -4.53 -19.88 -4.25
C TYR A 234 -4.31 -19.83 -5.76
N GLY A 235 -3.06 -20.07 -6.19
CA GLY A 235 -2.65 -20.18 -7.60
C GLY A 235 -1.72 -19.04 -8.02
N LYS A 236 -0.73 -19.21 -8.90
CA LYS A 236 -0.20 -20.34 -9.68
C LYS A 236 1.18 -20.69 -9.10
N THR A 237 1.63 -21.94 -9.23
CA THR A 237 3.07 -22.27 -9.15
C THR A 237 3.84 -21.22 -9.94
N MET A 238 4.77 -20.50 -9.31
CA MET A 238 5.88 -19.93 -10.05
C MET A 238 6.50 -21.13 -10.77
N LYS A 239 6.34 -21.21 -12.10
CA LYS A 239 7.32 -21.95 -12.88
C LYS A 239 8.63 -21.27 -12.54
N LEU A 240 9.46 -21.93 -11.75
CA LEU A 240 10.89 -21.66 -11.75
C LEU A 240 11.33 -21.89 -13.19
N SER A 241 11.40 -20.80 -13.94
CA SER A 241 12.11 -20.73 -15.19
C SER A 241 13.58 -20.90 -14.81
N THR A 242 14.02 -22.15 -14.75
CA THR A 242 15.43 -22.48 -14.94
C THR A 242 15.75 -22.19 -16.40
N HIS A 243 16.34 -21.02 -16.62
CA HIS A 243 17.21 -20.74 -17.76
C HIS A 243 18.51 -20.20 -17.17
#